data_AF-A0A920RTU1-F1
#
_entry.id   AF-A0A920RTU1-F1
#
_cell.length_a   1.000
_cell.length_b   1.000
_cell.length_c   1.000
_cell.angle_alpha   90.00
_cell.angle_beta   90.00
_cell.angle_gamma   90.00
#
_symmetry.space_group_name_H-M   'P 1'
#
loop_
_entity.id
_entity.type
_entity.pdbx_description
1 polymer ?
#
loop_
_entity_poly.entity_id
_entity_poly.type
_entity_poly.pdbx_seq_one_letter_code
_entity_poly.pdbx_strand_id
1 'polypeptide(L)'
;MPLAIVMMVEKYSDFLSETIHRPDFLYYASGCLIVGSLFEIIQNTKDRWYITAESASGKESGLFDGLFTFFILTGQAFILIALMGNANWILWTAVLAILTTPVFYVKEQFVFLPTSIIGLLNVIIGFYIFSDPIIFLQLATVVMTLYFFNLLIKTKAQLFHGLTALSASSGIWFLVLSVDNAAQGELSNWLIVVGILIGLSFIFLLNWKWLNQIGET
;
A
#
# COMPACT_ATOMS: atom_id res chain seq x y z
N MET A 1 5.17 -4.85 9.56
CA MET A 1 3.85 -4.22 9.39
C MET A 1 2.72 -5.22 9.09
N PRO A 2 2.88 -6.25 8.24
CA PRO A 2 1.80 -7.21 7.96
C PRO A 2 1.22 -7.92 9.18
N LEU A 3 2.04 -8.18 10.21
CA LEU A 3 1.58 -8.77 11.48
C LEU A 3 0.57 -7.88 12.24
N ALA A 4 0.50 -6.58 11.94
CA ALA A 4 -0.52 -5.71 12.52
C ALA A 4 -1.93 -6.13 12.11
N ILE A 5 -2.10 -6.70 10.90
CA ILE A 5 -3.36 -7.28 10.46
C ILE A 5 -3.72 -8.49 11.32
N VAL A 6 -2.76 -9.38 11.59
CA VAL A 6 -2.99 -10.55 12.46
C VAL A 6 -3.40 -10.10 13.87
N MET A 7 -2.64 -9.17 14.46
CA MET A 7 -2.94 -8.64 15.80
C MET A 7 -4.33 -7.97 15.86
N MET A 8 -4.71 -7.23 14.81
CA MET A 8 -6.03 -6.62 14.69
C MET A 8 -7.13 -7.68 14.64
N VAL A 9 -6.95 -8.76 13.87
CA VAL A 9 -7.94 -9.85 13.78
C VAL A 9 -8.09 -10.57 15.11
N GLU A 10 -6.99 -10.87 15.79
CA GLU A 10 -7.02 -11.52 17.11
C GLU A 10 -7.69 -10.63 18.18
N LYS A 11 -7.43 -9.31 18.15
CA LYS A 11 -7.99 -8.36 19.12
C LYS A 11 -9.47 -8.10 18.89
N TYR A 12 -9.92 -8.09 17.65
CA TYR A 12 -11.27 -7.67 17.23
C TYR A 12 -12.04 -8.76 16.48
N SER A 13 -11.80 -10.03 16.81
CA SER A 13 -12.37 -11.18 16.10
C SER A 13 -13.90 -11.14 16.04
N ASP A 14 -14.57 -10.87 17.17
CA ASP A 14 -16.04 -10.81 17.27
C ASP A 14 -16.58 -9.66 16.41
N PHE A 15 -16.04 -8.45 16.61
CA PHE A 15 -16.42 -7.27 15.84
C PHE A 15 -16.25 -7.48 14.32
N LEU A 16 -15.11 -8.03 13.90
CA LEU A 16 -14.85 -8.29 12.47
C LEU A 16 -15.76 -9.38 11.91
N SER A 17 -16.08 -10.42 12.69
CA SER A 17 -16.98 -11.49 12.26
C SER A 17 -18.41 -11.01 12.00
N GLU A 18 -18.84 -9.96 12.69
CA GLU A 18 -20.15 -9.33 12.47
C GLU A 18 -20.11 -8.24 11.38
N THR A 19 -18.95 -7.62 11.16
CA THR A 19 -18.84 -6.40 10.34
C THR A 19 -18.36 -6.66 8.91
N ILE A 20 -17.52 -7.68 8.69
CA ILE A 20 -16.92 -7.96 7.38
C ILE A 20 -17.25 -9.38 6.88
N HIS A 21 -17.11 -9.61 5.58
CA HIS A 21 -17.61 -10.84 4.97
C HIS A 21 -16.76 -12.09 5.27
N ARG A 22 -15.42 -11.97 5.17
CA ARG A 22 -14.49 -13.10 5.30
C ARG A 22 -13.26 -12.71 6.13
N PRO A 23 -13.37 -12.58 7.47
CA PRO A 23 -12.25 -12.23 8.33
C PRO A 23 -11.03 -13.15 8.16
N ASP A 24 -11.25 -14.42 7.83
CA ASP A 24 -10.20 -15.41 7.56
C ASP A 24 -9.25 -14.97 6.43
N PHE A 25 -9.75 -14.22 5.46
CA PHE A 25 -8.94 -13.69 4.35
C PHE A 25 -7.90 -12.65 4.79
N LEU A 26 -8.05 -12.05 5.96
CA LEU A 26 -7.05 -11.13 6.52
C LEU A 26 -5.75 -11.86 6.92
N TYR A 27 -5.82 -13.13 7.32
CA TYR A 27 -4.62 -13.94 7.56
C TYR A 27 -3.89 -14.26 6.25
N TYR A 28 -4.63 -14.63 5.20
CA TYR A 28 -4.05 -14.86 3.87
C TYR A 28 -3.45 -13.58 3.30
N ALA A 29 -4.10 -12.44 3.51
CA ALA A 29 -3.57 -11.14 3.16
C ALA A 29 -2.23 -10.87 3.86
N SER A 30 -2.17 -11.06 5.17
CA SER A 30 -0.94 -10.90 5.95
C SER A 30 0.17 -11.82 5.44
N GLY A 31 -0.14 -13.09 5.17
CA GLY A 31 0.81 -14.06 4.61
C GLY A 31 1.38 -13.61 3.27
N CYS A 32 0.54 -13.14 2.35
CA CYS A 32 0.98 -12.62 1.05
C CYS A 32 1.88 -11.39 1.22
N LEU A 33 1.53 -10.46 2.10
CA LEU A 33 2.32 -9.27 2.35
C LEU A 33 3.69 -9.59 2.96
N ILE A 34 3.78 -10.58 3.86
CA ILE A 34 5.06 -11.06 4.42
C ILE A 34 5.93 -11.66 3.31
N VAL A 35 5.34 -12.52 2.47
CA VAL A 35 6.06 -13.15 1.35
C VAL A 35 6.51 -12.11 0.34
N GLY A 36 5.68 -11.11 0.03
CA GLY A 36 6.04 -9.96 -0.80
C GLY A 36 7.26 -9.23 -0.22
N SER A 37 7.20 -8.81 1.05
CA SER A 37 8.33 -8.14 1.71
C SER A 37 9.61 -8.98 1.70
N LEU A 38 9.53 -10.31 1.77
CA LEU A 38 10.70 -11.18 1.63
C LEU A 38 11.32 -11.06 0.23
N PHE A 39 10.51 -11.04 -0.83
CA PHE A 39 11.02 -10.85 -2.19
C PHE A 39 11.65 -9.47 -2.41
N GLU A 40 11.08 -8.42 -1.82
CA GLU A 40 11.68 -7.08 -1.81
C GLU A 40 13.06 -7.11 -1.15
N ILE A 41 13.21 -7.75 0.02
CA ILE A 41 14.49 -7.89 0.71
C ILE A 41 15.50 -8.66 -0.14
N ILE A 42 15.09 -9.75 -0.79
CA ILE A 42 15.96 -10.55 -1.67
C ILE A 42 16.43 -9.70 -2.85
N GLN A 43 15.52 -8.96 -3.50
CA GLN A 43 15.86 -8.08 -4.60
C GLN A 43 16.82 -6.96 -4.16
N ASN A 44 16.50 -6.26 -3.07
CA ASN A 44 17.34 -5.21 -2.53
C ASN A 44 18.72 -5.73 -2.11
N THR A 45 18.80 -6.97 -1.63
CA THR A 45 20.09 -7.62 -1.32
C THR A 45 20.90 -7.86 -2.60
N LYS A 46 20.27 -8.28 -3.71
CA LYS A 46 20.94 -8.39 -5.01
C LYS A 46 21.46 -7.04 -5.51
N ASP A 47 20.68 -5.98 -5.28
CA ASP A 47 21.05 -4.60 -5.58
C ASP A 47 21.98 -3.98 -4.50
N ARG A 48 22.50 -4.80 -3.58
CA ARG A 48 23.41 -4.40 -2.49
C ARG A 48 22.88 -3.24 -1.65
N TRP A 49 21.56 -3.14 -1.53
CA TRP A 49 20.84 -2.07 -0.86
C TRP A 49 21.09 -0.68 -1.43
N TYR A 50 21.64 -0.58 -2.65
CA TYR A 50 21.96 0.66 -3.30
C TYR A 50 21.09 0.82 -4.56
N ILE A 51 19.87 1.30 -4.35
CA ILE A 51 18.90 1.48 -5.43
C ILE A 51 19.30 2.71 -6.27
N THR A 52 19.44 2.48 -7.57
CA THR A 52 19.72 3.50 -8.59
C THR A 52 18.82 3.25 -9.80
N ALA A 53 18.73 4.23 -10.70
CA ALA A 53 17.99 4.08 -11.97
C ALA A 53 18.47 2.89 -12.84
N GLU A 54 19.68 2.38 -12.60
CA GLU A 54 20.25 1.25 -13.35
C GLU A 54 19.98 -0.11 -12.71
N SER A 55 19.71 -0.12 -11.39
CA SER A 55 19.42 -1.33 -10.60
C SER A 55 18.10 -1.97 -10.99
N ALA A 56 17.94 -3.26 -10.74
CA ALA A 56 16.71 -3.97 -11.10
C ALA A 56 15.50 -3.48 -10.27
N SER A 57 15.67 -3.12 -8.99
CA SER A 57 14.65 -2.40 -8.21
C SER A 57 14.33 -1.02 -8.79
N GLY A 58 15.33 -0.28 -9.29
CA GLY A 58 15.10 1.05 -9.86
C GLY A 58 14.49 1.04 -11.26
N LYS A 59 14.65 -0.06 -12.00
CA LYS A 59 14.04 -0.28 -13.33
C LYS A 59 12.70 -1.02 -13.27
N GLU A 60 12.29 -1.52 -12.12
CA GLU A 60 11.05 -2.30 -11.96
C GLU A 60 10.98 -3.51 -12.92
N SER A 61 12.11 -4.20 -13.15
CA SER A 61 12.22 -5.30 -14.13
C SER A 61 12.83 -6.59 -13.57
N GLY A 62 13.09 -6.64 -12.25
CA GLY A 62 13.64 -7.81 -11.58
C GLY A 62 12.59 -8.89 -11.30
N LEU A 63 12.92 -10.18 -11.48
CA LEU A 63 12.01 -11.27 -11.11
C LEU A 63 11.49 -11.14 -9.67
N PHE A 64 12.36 -10.81 -8.72
CA PHE A 64 11.96 -10.69 -7.32
C PHE A 64 11.18 -9.42 -7.04
N ASP A 65 11.40 -8.34 -7.80
CA ASP A 65 10.57 -7.14 -7.75
C ASP A 65 9.16 -7.40 -8.33
N GLY A 66 9.06 -8.19 -9.41
CA GLY A 66 7.79 -8.64 -9.96
C GLY A 66 7.02 -9.57 -9.01
N LEU A 67 7.73 -10.48 -8.34
CA LEU A 67 7.13 -11.32 -7.30
C LEU A 67 6.68 -10.48 -6.10
N PHE A 68 7.49 -9.52 -5.64
CA PHE A 68 7.07 -8.55 -4.64
C PHE A 68 5.76 -7.85 -5.04
N THR A 69 5.73 -7.22 -6.21
CA THR A 69 4.54 -6.54 -6.76
C THR A 69 3.31 -7.45 -6.79
N PHE A 70 3.48 -8.68 -7.29
CA PHE A 70 2.41 -9.68 -7.36
C PHE A 70 1.85 -10.05 -5.97
N PHE A 71 2.72 -10.31 -5.00
CA PHE A 71 2.31 -10.70 -3.66
C PHE A 71 1.71 -9.54 -2.86
N ILE A 72 2.20 -8.31 -3.05
CA ILE A 72 1.58 -7.11 -2.45
C ILE A 72 0.15 -6.94 -2.97
N LEU A 73 -0.04 -7.00 -4.29
CA LEU A 73 -1.37 -6.92 -4.87
C LEU A 73 -2.28 -8.05 -4.37
N THR A 74 -1.79 -9.28 -4.37
CA THR A 74 -2.57 -10.45 -3.91
C THR A 74 -2.99 -10.27 -2.46
N GLY A 75 -2.09 -9.75 -1.61
CA GLY A 75 -2.42 -9.38 -0.23
C GLY A 75 -3.52 -8.32 -0.15
N GLN A 76 -3.43 -7.24 -0.94
CA GLN A 76 -4.46 -6.21 -1.00
C GLN A 76 -5.80 -6.74 -1.55
N ALA A 77 -5.76 -7.65 -2.51
CA ALA A 77 -6.96 -8.30 -3.06
C ALA A 77 -7.63 -9.20 -2.01
N PHE A 78 -6.85 -9.89 -1.16
CA PHE A 78 -7.41 -10.64 -0.03
C PHE A 78 -8.00 -9.74 1.05
N ILE A 79 -7.42 -8.56 1.33
CA ILE A 79 -8.08 -7.56 2.18
C ILE A 79 -9.44 -7.18 1.58
N LEU A 80 -9.49 -6.90 0.29
CA LEU A 80 -10.73 -6.51 -0.39
C LEU A 80 -11.81 -7.60 -0.32
N ILE A 81 -11.42 -8.86 -0.53
CA ILE A 81 -12.30 -10.03 -0.41
C ILE A 81 -12.74 -10.23 1.05
N ALA A 82 -11.86 -9.99 2.03
CA ALA A 82 -12.22 -10.06 3.43
C ALA A 82 -13.32 -9.05 3.77
N LEU A 83 -13.19 -7.82 3.28
CA LEU A 83 -14.15 -6.74 3.50
C LEU A 83 -15.50 -7.02 2.82
N MET A 84 -15.50 -7.35 1.53
CA MET A 84 -16.73 -7.37 0.72
C MET A 84 -16.77 -8.51 -0.33
N GLY A 85 -16.24 -9.68 0.00
CA GLY A 85 -16.15 -10.83 -0.92
C GLY A 85 -17.48 -11.45 -1.34
N ASN A 86 -18.61 -11.06 -0.74
CA ASN A 86 -19.94 -11.49 -1.16
C ASN A 86 -20.41 -10.80 -2.45
N ALA A 87 -19.81 -9.66 -2.79
CA ALA A 87 -20.13 -8.93 -4.01
C ALA A 87 -19.35 -9.55 -5.18
N ASN A 88 -20.07 -10.16 -6.14
CA ASN A 88 -19.44 -10.81 -7.30
C ASN A 88 -18.47 -9.90 -8.07
N TRP A 89 -18.78 -8.60 -8.18
CA TRP A 89 -17.91 -7.65 -8.87
C TRP A 89 -16.57 -7.44 -8.13
N ILE A 90 -16.53 -7.57 -6.80
CA ILE A 90 -15.30 -7.52 -6.00
C ILE A 90 -14.42 -8.72 -6.33
N LEU A 91 -15.00 -9.93 -6.32
CA LEU A 91 -14.29 -11.17 -6.65
C LEU A 91 -13.68 -11.10 -8.05
N TRP A 92 -14.47 -10.69 -9.05
CA TRP A 92 -13.98 -10.53 -10.42
C TRP A 92 -12.89 -9.47 -10.53
N THR A 93 -13.04 -8.34 -9.84
CA THR A 93 -12.01 -7.29 -9.85
C THR A 93 -10.70 -7.78 -9.24
N ALA A 94 -10.76 -8.49 -8.11
CA ALA A 94 -9.60 -9.10 -7.47
C ALA A 94 -8.91 -10.12 -8.38
N VAL A 95 -9.67 -11.05 -8.97
CA VAL A 95 -9.15 -12.06 -9.90
C VAL A 95 -8.50 -11.41 -11.13
N LEU A 96 -9.17 -10.45 -11.76
CA LEU A 96 -8.64 -9.75 -12.92
C LEU A 96 -7.36 -8.98 -12.59
N ALA A 97 -7.32 -8.29 -11.44
CA ALA A 97 -6.11 -7.59 -10.99
C ALA A 97 -4.93 -8.56 -10.81
N ILE A 98 -5.14 -9.70 -10.15
CA ILE A 98 -4.11 -10.73 -9.94
C ILE A 98 -3.61 -11.29 -11.27
N LEU A 99 -4.52 -11.62 -12.20
CA LEU A 99 -4.15 -12.20 -13.49
C LEU A 99 -3.45 -11.22 -14.44
N THR A 100 -3.83 -9.94 -14.41
CA THR A 100 -3.27 -8.92 -15.30
C THR A 100 -1.92 -8.37 -14.83
N THR A 101 -1.63 -8.46 -13.54
CA THR A 101 -0.38 -7.91 -12.97
C THR A 101 0.89 -8.50 -13.55
N PRO A 102 1.04 -9.83 -13.68
CA PRO A 102 2.20 -10.41 -14.36
C PRO A 102 2.34 -9.92 -15.81
N VAL A 103 1.21 -9.73 -16.52
CA VAL A 103 1.20 -9.25 -17.91
C VAL A 103 1.67 -7.80 -17.98
N PHE A 104 1.16 -6.93 -17.12
CA PHE A 104 1.55 -5.53 -17.06
C PHE A 104 3.01 -5.36 -16.62
N TYR A 105 3.46 -6.17 -15.67
CA TYR A 105 4.84 -6.17 -15.19
C TYR A 105 5.82 -6.58 -16.30
N VAL A 106 5.58 -7.72 -16.98
CA VAL A 106 6.46 -8.20 -18.06
C VAL A 106 6.49 -7.26 -19.26
N LYS A 107 5.38 -6.55 -19.52
CA LYS A 107 5.31 -5.55 -20.59
C LYS A 107 5.82 -4.18 -20.17
N GLU A 108 6.19 -3.98 -18.91
CA GLU A 108 6.61 -2.69 -18.34
C GLU A 108 5.58 -1.58 -18.64
N GLN A 109 4.29 -1.94 -18.64
CA GLN A 109 3.18 -1.06 -19.01
C GLN A 109 2.13 -1.08 -17.92
N PHE A 110 1.80 0.09 -17.37
CA PHE A 110 0.76 0.24 -16.34
C PHE A 110 0.97 -0.70 -15.13
N VAL A 111 2.23 -0.94 -14.74
CA VAL A 111 2.63 -1.89 -13.69
C VAL A 111 1.85 -1.68 -12.38
N PHE A 112 1.64 -0.42 -11.99
CA PHE A 112 0.94 -0.06 -10.76
C PHE A 112 -0.59 0.08 -10.90
N LEU A 113 -1.15 -0.06 -12.10
CA LEU A 113 -2.59 0.14 -12.32
C LEU A 113 -3.45 -0.87 -11.53
N PRO A 114 -3.17 -2.20 -11.55
CA PRO A 114 -3.93 -3.15 -10.75
C PRO A 114 -3.88 -2.83 -9.26
N THR A 115 -2.69 -2.55 -8.73
CA THR A 115 -2.46 -2.21 -7.31
C THR A 115 -3.18 -0.93 -6.93
N SER A 116 -3.19 0.08 -7.81
CA SER A 116 -3.89 1.35 -7.58
C SER A 116 -5.41 1.16 -7.52
N ILE A 117 -5.98 0.35 -8.40
CA ILE A 117 -7.42 0.04 -8.41
C ILE A 117 -7.81 -0.68 -7.12
N ILE A 118 -7.10 -1.76 -6.77
CA ILE A 118 -7.40 -2.54 -5.56
C ILE A 118 -7.16 -1.72 -4.29
N GLY A 119 -6.07 -0.96 -4.23
CA GLY A 119 -5.77 -0.07 -3.11
C GLY A 119 -6.85 1.00 -2.90
N LEU A 120 -7.32 1.65 -3.97
CA LEU A 120 -8.40 2.63 -3.87
C LEU A 120 -9.71 1.99 -3.39
N LEU A 121 -10.05 0.81 -3.91
CA LEU A 121 -11.24 0.08 -3.48
C LEU A 121 -11.17 -0.31 -2.00
N ASN A 122 -10.01 -0.75 -1.51
CA ASN A 122 -9.80 -1.04 -0.09
C ASN A 122 -10.07 0.18 0.80
N VAL A 123 -9.64 1.37 0.40
CA VAL A 123 -9.88 2.61 1.14
C VAL A 123 -11.37 2.97 1.13
N ILE A 124 -12.00 2.97 -0.04
CA ILE A 124 -13.42 3.35 -0.18
C ILE A 124 -14.33 2.37 0.58
N ILE A 125 -14.10 1.07 0.42
CA ILE A 125 -14.91 0.03 1.06
C ILE A 125 -14.61 -0.05 2.55
N GLY A 126 -13.35 0.06 2.95
CA GLY A 126 -13.00 0.12 4.36
C GLY A 126 -13.65 1.34 5.04
N PHE A 127 -13.68 2.51 4.40
CA PHE A 127 -14.42 3.66 4.91
C PHE A 127 -15.93 3.38 4.97
N TYR A 128 -16.52 2.79 3.92
CA TYR A 128 -17.94 2.45 3.90
C TYR A 128 -18.33 1.51 5.05
N ILE A 129 -17.46 0.56 5.40
CA ILE A 129 -17.71 -0.43 6.46
C ILE A 129 -17.45 0.16 7.85
N PHE A 130 -16.28 0.76 8.08
CA PHE A 130 -15.83 1.17 9.41
C PHE A 130 -16.20 2.61 9.76
N SER A 131 -16.63 3.41 8.77
CA SER A 131 -17.01 4.83 8.93
C SER A 131 -15.92 5.75 9.50
N ASP A 132 -14.67 5.29 9.63
CA ASP A 132 -13.57 6.09 10.14
C ASP A 132 -12.75 6.72 8.98
N PRO A 133 -12.67 8.07 8.90
CA PRO A 133 -11.94 8.74 7.83
C PRO A 133 -10.42 8.52 7.86
N ILE A 134 -9.83 8.03 8.94
CA ILE A 134 -8.38 7.83 9.06
C ILE A 134 -7.84 6.89 7.96
N ILE A 135 -8.68 5.99 7.44
CA ILE A 135 -8.30 5.07 6.37
C ILE A 135 -7.89 5.81 5.08
N PHE A 136 -8.36 7.03 4.84
CA PHE A 136 -7.94 7.84 3.68
C PHE A 136 -6.46 8.24 3.74
N LEU A 137 -5.81 8.20 4.90
CA LEU A 137 -4.38 8.45 5.02
C LEU A 137 -3.53 7.37 4.32
N GLN A 138 -4.10 6.20 3.97
CA GLN A 138 -3.44 5.25 3.06
C GLN A 138 -3.11 5.86 1.70
N LEU A 139 -3.97 6.75 1.18
CA LEU A 139 -3.69 7.42 -0.10
C LEU A 139 -2.49 8.37 0.05
N ALA A 140 -2.36 9.01 1.22
CA ALA A 140 -1.23 9.87 1.51
C ALA A 140 0.09 9.09 1.54
N THR A 141 0.08 7.87 2.08
CA THR A 141 1.29 7.03 2.14
C THR A 141 1.73 6.57 0.75
N VAL A 142 0.81 6.33 -0.17
CA VAL A 142 1.13 6.04 -1.59
C VAL A 142 1.83 7.24 -2.23
N VAL A 143 1.28 8.46 -2.07
CA VAL A 143 1.89 9.68 -2.62
C VAL A 143 3.28 9.92 -2.02
N MET A 144 3.43 9.74 -0.70
CA MET A 144 4.72 9.84 0.00
C MET A 144 5.74 8.81 -0.50
N THR A 145 5.30 7.59 -0.79
CA THR A 145 6.16 6.52 -1.34
C THR A 145 6.75 6.94 -2.68
N LEU A 146 5.88 7.38 -3.62
CA LEU A 146 6.33 7.85 -4.93
C LEU A 146 7.23 9.07 -4.82
N TYR A 147 6.93 9.98 -3.90
CA TYR A 147 7.74 11.16 -3.65
C TYR A 147 9.16 10.81 -3.19
N PHE A 148 9.30 9.98 -2.15
CA PHE A 148 10.61 9.60 -1.65
C PHE A 148 11.36 8.70 -2.63
N PHE A 149 10.68 7.84 -3.37
CA PHE A 149 11.31 7.03 -4.40
C PHE A 149 11.89 7.91 -5.51
N ASN A 150 11.15 8.91 -5.99
CA ASN A 150 11.66 9.85 -6.97
C ASN A 150 12.87 10.64 -6.45
N LEU A 151 12.84 11.05 -5.17
CA LEU A 151 13.98 11.68 -4.52
C LEU A 151 15.19 10.75 -4.42
N LEU A 152 14.98 9.47 -4.08
CA LEU A 152 16.01 8.45 -4.05
C LEU A 152 16.68 8.31 -5.42
N ILE A 153 15.90 8.15 -6.48
CA ILE A 153 16.42 7.96 -7.84
C ILE A 153 17.19 9.21 -8.31
N LYS A 154 16.66 10.41 -8.04
CA LYS A 154 17.28 11.68 -8.45
C LYS A 154 18.56 11.98 -7.68
N THR A 155 18.55 11.84 -6.36
CA THR A 155 19.67 12.27 -5.49
C THR A 155 20.66 11.16 -5.17
N LYS A 156 20.30 9.90 -5.42
CA LYS A 156 21.02 8.68 -5.00
C LYS A 156 21.23 8.60 -3.46
N ALA A 157 20.55 9.45 -2.69
CA ALA A 157 20.66 9.48 -1.23
C ALA A 157 19.83 8.35 -0.62
N GLN A 158 20.52 7.33 -0.10
CA GLN A 158 19.89 6.11 0.41
C GLN A 158 18.99 6.30 1.65
N LEU A 159 19.06 7.45 2.32
CA LEU A 159 18.06 7.83 3.33
C LEU A 159 16.64 7.75 2.77
N PHE A 160 16.44 8.17 1.51
CA PHE A 160 15.13 8.15 0.86
C PHE A 160 14.64 6.73 0.53
N HIS A 161 15.53 5.74 0.45
CA HIS A 161 15.13 4.34 0.33
C HIS A 161 14.38 3.89 1.60
N GLY A 162 14.93 4.17 2.78
CA GLY A 162 14.26 3.88 4.05
C GLY A 162 12.92 4.61 4.19
N LEU A 163 12.85 5.89 3.78
CA LEU A 163 11.60 6.67 3.81
C LEU A 163 10.55 6.16 2.82
N THR A 164 10.99 5.66 1.66
CA THR A 164 10.12 4.99 0.67
C THR A 164 9.50 3.74 1.28
N ALA A 165 10.33 2.85 1.84
CA ALA A 165 9.85 1.61 2.46
C ALA A 165 8.94 1.86 3.67
N LEU A 166 9.28 2.85 4.51
CA LEU A 166 8.45 3.24 5.65
C LEU A 166 7.09 3.76 5.18
N SER A 167 7.07 4.63 4.18
CA SER A 167 5.83 5.17 3.61
C SER A 167 4.99 4.03 3.00
N ALA A 168 5.58 3.19 2.15
CA ALA A 168 4.87 2.11 1.46
C ALA A 168 4.21 1.14 2.43
N SER A 169 4.92 0.78 3.51
CA SER A 169 4.42 -0.16 4.50
C SER A 169 3.40 0.46 5.47
N SER A 170 3.50 1.76 5.76
CA SER A 170 2.67 2.43 6.78
C SER A 170 1.17 2.46 6.48
N GLY A 171 0.75 2.31 5.22
CA GLY A 171 -0.67 2.29 4.84
C GLY A 171 -1.49 1.25 5.62
N ILE A 172 -0.91 0.08 5.92
CA ILE A 172 -1.59 -0.98 6.69
C ILE A 172 -2.07 -0.49 8.05
N TRP A 173 -1.31 0.40 8.71
CA TRP A 173 -1.68 0.92 10.02
C TRP A 173 -2.97 1.72 9.99
N PHE A 174 -3.27 2.42 8.89
CA PHE A 174 -4.51 3.19 8.79
C PHE A 174 -5.74 2.29 8.60
N LEU A 175 -5.60 1.08 8.05
CA LEU A 175 -6.66 0.07 8.13
C LEU A 175 -6.83 -0.40 9.58
N VAL A 176 -5.72 -0.74 10.26
CA VAL A 176 -5.75 -1.22 11.63
C VAL A 176 -6.37 -0.21 12.59
N LEU A 177 -6.00 1.07 12.49
CA LEU A 177 -6.56 2.15 13.28
C LEU A 177 -8.04 2.37 12.97
N SER A 178 -8.43 2.29 11.69
CA SER A 178 -9.84 2.40 11.30
C SER A 178 -10.70 1.31 11.94
N VAL A 179 -10.21 0.07 12.02
CA VAL A 179 -10.89 -1.04 12.72
C VAL A 179 -10.89 -0.82 14.22
N ASP A 180 -9.74 -0.46 14.80
CA ASP A 180 -9.57 -0.23 16.25
C ASP A 180 -10.54 0.85 16.76
N ASN A 181 -10.63 1.97 16.05
CA ASN A 181 -11.54 3.07 16.36
C ASN A 181 -13.00 2.69 16.17
N ALA A 182 -13.34 1.99 15.07
CA ALA A 182 -14.72 1.56 14.81
C ALA A 182 -15.20 0.57 15.88
N ALA A 183 -14.35 -0.36 16.30
CA ALA A 183 -14.67 -1.31 17.36
C ALA A 183 -14.85 -0.64 18.74
N GLN A 184 -14.14 0.47 18.99
CA GLN A 184 -14.26 1.25 20.22
C GLN A 184 -15.34 2.34 20.18
N GLY A 185 -15.89 2.64 18.99
CA GLY A 185 -16.82 3.76 18.80
C GLY A 185 -16.16 5.15 18.84
N GLU A 186 -14.83 5.22 18.71
CA GLU A 186 -14.02 6.44 18.80
C GLU A 186 -13.50 6.87 17.42
N LEU A 187 -14.41 7.19 16.51
CA LEU A 187 -14.06 7.53 15.12
C LEU A 187 -13.20 8.79 15.02
N SER A 188 -12.23 8.77 14.10
CA SER A 188 -11.37 9.92 13.84
C SER A 188 -12.15 11.11 13.26
N ASN A 189 -11.67 12.32 13.56
CA ASN A 189 -12.29 13.54 13.06
C ASN A 189 -11.87 13.84 11.60
N TRP A 190 -12.85 14.05 10.73
CA TRP A 190 -12.66 14.46 9.34
C TRP A 190 -11.79 15.71 9.16
N LEU A 191 -11.94 16.72 10.01
CA LEU A 191 -11.16 17.95 9.94
C LEU A 191 -9.67 17.69 10.16
N ILE A 192 -9.34 16.74 11.04
CA ILE A 192 -7.96 16.34 11.30
C ILE A 192 -7.39 15.62 10.07
N VAL A 193 -8.13 14.65 9.52
CA VAL A 193 -7.69 13.88 8.34
C VAL A 193 -7.51 14.79 7.13
N VAL A 194 -8.49 15.64 6.83
CA VAL A 194 -8.40 16.61 5.73
C VAL A 194 -7.29 17.62 5.98
N GLY A 195 -7.13 18.10 7.22
CA GLY A 195 -6.03 18.98 7.60
C GLY A 195 -4.65 18.36 7.33
N ILE A 196 -4.47 17.08 7.65
CA ILE A 196 -3.24 16.33 7.33
C ILE A 196 -3.04 16.23 5.82
N LEU A 197 -4.07 15.85 5.06
CA LEU A 197 -3.98 15.72 3.60
C LEU A 197 -3.64 17.05 2.91
N ILE A 198 -4.25 18.15 3.36
CA ILE A 198 -3.94 19.51 2.86
C ILE A 198 -2.52 19.89 3.25
N GLY A 199 -2.11 19.67 4.50
CA GLY A 199 -0.77 19.97 4.97
C GLY A 199 0.31 19.23 4.16
N LEU A 200 0.12 17.93 3.93
CA LEU A 200 1.00 17.14 3.07
C LEU A 200 1.01 17.66 1.63
N SER A 201 -0.16 17.96 1.06
CA SER A 201 -0.27 18.55 -0.29
C SER A 201 0.48 19.87 -0.40
N PHE A 202 0.42 20.71 0.63
CA PHE A 202 1.14 21.98 0.67
C PHE A 202 2.65 21.79 0.76
N ILE A 203 3.12 20.85 1.59
CA ILE A 203 4.55 20.48 1.67
C ILE A 203 5.04 19.99 0.29
N PHE A 204 4.27 19.17 -0.41
CA PHE A 204 4.61 18.73 -1.77
C PHE A 204 4.70 19.90 -2.75
N LEU A 205 3.72 20.80 -2.75
CA LEU A 205 3.70 21.97 -3.63
C LEU A 205 4.88 22.91 -3.39
N LEU A 206 5.23 23.16 -2.12
CA LEU A 206 6.37 24.02 -1.77
C LEU A 206 7.71 23.45 -2.24
N ASN A 207 7.87 22.13 -2.13
CA ASN A 207 9.11 21.46 -2.55
C ASN A 207 9.15 21.16 -4.05
N TRP A 208 8.04 21.31 -4.78
CA TRP A 208 7.92 20.98 -6.21
C TRP A 208 9.00 21.62 -7.09
N LYS A 209 9.32 22.90 -6.86
CA LYS A 209 10.36 23.61 -7.64
C LYS A 209 11.76 23.09 -7.35
N TRP A 210 12.10 22.86 -6.08
CA TRP A 210 13.40 22.33 -5.68
C TRP A 210 13.63 20.92 -6.24
N LEU A 211 12.57 20.10 -6.26
CA LEU A 211 12.60 18.74 -6.81
C LEU A 211 12.77 18.67 -8.32
N ASN A 212 12.39 19.73 -9.04
CA ASN A 212 12.55 19.81 -10.49
C ASN A 212 13.89 20.45 -10.90
N GLN A 213 14.51 21.27 -10.05
CA GLN A 213 15.80 21.91 -10.34
C GLN A 213 17.02 20.99 -10.16
N ILE A 214 16.97 20.01 -9.26
CA ILE A 214 18.07 19.05 -9.04
C ILE A 214 18.25 18.07 -10.22
N GLY A 215 17.34 18.06 -11.19
CA GLY A 215 17.40 17.20 -12.38
C GLY A 215 18.13 17.81 -13.60
N GLU A 216 18.60 19.07 -13.51
CA GLU A 216 19.30 19.77 -14.61
C GLU A 216 20.82 19.91 -14.40
N THR A 217 21.37 19.25 -13.38
CA THR A 217 22.82 19.22 -13.07
C THR A 217 23.36 17.81 -13.03
#